data_AF-A0ABD5X0H5-F1
#
_entry.id   AF-A0ABD5X0H5-F1
#
_cell.length_a   1.000
_cell.length_b   1.000
_cell.length_c   1.000
_cell.angle_alpha   90.00
_cell.angle_beta   90.00
_cell.angle_gamma   90.00
#
_symmetry.space_group_name_H-M   'P 1'
#
loop_
_entity.id
_entity.type
_entity.pdbx_description
1 polymer ?
#
loop_
_entity_poly.entity_id
_entity_poly.type
_entity_poly.pdbx_seq_one_letter_code
_entity_poly.pdbx_strand_id
1 'polypeptide(L)' 'MNSGHSVPEQGHTTGVQTLPRLGPTCSGCGAKETHYLGSEGVTDRFICLNCQHVEEREAGHA' A
#
# COMPACT_ATOMS: atom_id res chain seq x y z
N MET A 1 5.06 -21.27 -47.82
CA MET A 1 5.06 -19.79 -47.65
C MET A 1 4.16 -19.45 -46.48
N ASN A 2 4.71 -19.49 -45.27
CA ASN A 2 4.48 -18.49 -44.23
C ASN A 2 5.62 -18.67 -43.23
N SER A 3 6.50 -17.67 -43.16
CA SER A 3 7.58 -17.55 -42.20
C SER A 3 7.16 -16.48 -41.20
N GLY A 4 7.11 -16.83 -39.92
CA GLY A 4 6.79 -15.87 -38.85
C GLY A 4 6.83 -16.55 -37.49
N HIS A 5 8.01 -16.89 -36.99
CA HIS A 5 8.21 -17.15 -35.57
C HIS A 5 8.47 -15.80 -34.89
N SER A 6 7.54 -15.38 -34.04
CA SER A 6 7.74 -14.26 -33.12
C SER A 6 8.74 -14.67 -32.05
N VAL A 7 9.78 -13.87 -31.87
CA VAL A 7 10.78 -13.99 -30.81
C VAL A 7 10.10 -13.75 -29.45
N PRO A 8 10.15 -14.65 -28.45
CA PRO A 8 9.89 -14.26 -27.07
C PRO A 8 11.16 -13.63 -26.51
N GLU A 9 11.39 -12.34 -26.80
CA GLU A 9 12.47 -11.58 -26.17
C GLU A 9 11.96 -10.96 -24.87
N GLN A 10 12.44 -11.53 -23.76
CA GLN A 10 12.92 -10.88 -22.53
C GLN A 10 12.11 -9.68 -21.98
N GLY A 11 11.53 -9.81 -20.78
CA GLY A 11 10.91 -8.65 -20.14
C GLY A 11 10.32 -8.83 -18.75
N HIS A 12 11.22 -9.07 -17.78
CA HIS A 12 11.14 -8.60 -16.39
C HIS A 12 9.97 -9.02 -15.48
N THR A 13 10.40 -9.48 -14.32
CA THR A 13 9.60 -9.75 -13.12
C THR A 13 8.71 -8.54 -12.82
N THR A 14 7.41 -8.64 -13.08
CA THR A 14 6.47 -7.91 -12.23
C THR A 14 6.40 -8.71 -10.95
N GLY A 15 7.48 -8.66 -10.17
CA GLY A 15 7.41 -8.93 -8.76
C GLY A 15 6.23 -8.12 -8.28
N VAL A 16 5.30 -8.77 -7.58
CA VAL A 16 4.35 -8.09 -6.72
C VAL A 16 5.17 -7.03 -6.01
N GLN A 17 4.98 -5.77 -6.43
CA GLN A 17 5.49 -4.64 -5.69
C GLN A 17 4.74 -4.79 -4.38
N THR A 18 5.42 -5.38 -3.39
CA THR A 18 4.98 -5.38 -2.02
C THR A 18 4.86 -3.90 -1.68
N LEU A 19 3.66 -3.34 -1.87
CA LEU A 19 3.36 -2.00 -1.43
C LEU A 19 3.84 -1.94 0.03
N PRO A 20 4.59 -0.88 0.40
CA PRO A 20 5.17 -0.76 1.73
C PRO A 20 4.06 -1.03 2.74
N ARG A 21 4.30 -2.08 3.56
CA ARG A 21 3.39 -2.74 4.50
C ARG A 21 2.06 -1.97 4.65
N LEU A 22 1.01 -2.46 3.97
CA LEU A 22 -0.39 -2.06 4.17
C LEU A 22 -0.56 -1.69 5.64
N GLY A 23 -0.88 -0.43 5.91
CA GLY A 23 -1.08 0.03 7.27
C GLY A 23 -2.16 -0.80 7.97
N PRO A 24 -2.32 -0.63 9.28
CA PRO A 24 -3.32 -1.37 10.04
C PRO A 24 -4.72 -1.17 9.44
N THR A 25 -5.59 -2.17 9.62
CA THR A 25 -6.99 -2.12 9.18
C THR A 25 -7.66 -0.85 9.70
N CYS A 26 -8.27 -0.08 8.81
CA CYS A 26 -9.01 1.13 9.13
C CYS A 26 -10.20 0.82 10.03
N SER A 27 -10.32 1.48 11.19
CA SER A 27 -11.46 1.31 12.09
C SER A 27 -12.79 1.80 11.51
N GLY A 28 -12.76 2.78 10.60
CA GLY A 28 -13.96 3.29 9.93
C GLY A 28 -14.62 2.33 8.94
N CYS A 29 -13.85 1.70 8.03
CA CYS A 29 -14.40 0.87 6.94
C CYS A 29 -13.83 -0.55 6.86
N GLY A 30 -12.91 -0.93 7.74
CA GLY A 30 -12.29 -2.25 7.73
C GLY A 30 -11.32 -2.50 6.57
N ALA A 31 -10.97 -1.48 5.78
CA ALA A 31 -10.02 -1.62 4.67
C ALA A 31 -8.57 -1.58 5.17
N LYS A 32 -7.68 -2.35 4.53
CA LYS A 32 -6.24 -2.39 4.86
C LYS A 32 -5.41 -1.32 4.15
N GLU A 33 -6.07 -0.45 3.40
CA GLU A 33 -5.44 0.63 2.63
C GLU A 33 -5.36 1.89 3.50
N THR A 34 -4.51 1.88 4.50
CA THR A 34 -4.18 3.05 5.31
C THR A 34 -2.79 3.57 4.97
N HIS A 35 -2.67 4.89 4.84
CA HIS A 35 -1.44 5.62 4.53
C HIS A 35 -1.04 6.48 5.71
N TYR A 36 0.22 6.45 6.09
CA TYR A 36 0.74 7.25 7.20
C TYR A 36 0.93 8.71 6.77
N LEU A 37 0.35 9.65 7.52
CA LEU A 37 0.42 11.09 7.25
C LEU A 37 1.57 11.78 7.98
N GLY A 38 2.17 11.14 8.99
CA GLY A 38 3.18 11.74 9.88
C GLY A 38 2.75 11.73 11.35
N SER A 39 3.67 12.12 12.24
CA SER A 39 3.36 12.32 13.66
C SER A 39 3.16 13.80 13.98
N GLU A 40 2.16 14.12 14.80
CA GLU A 40 2.07 15.38 15.52
C GLU A 40 2.37 15.10 17.00
N GLY A 41 3.56 15.54 17.47
CA GLY A 41 4.00 15.25 18.84
C GLY A 41 4.19 13.76 19.09
N VAL A 42 3.39 13.18 19.99
CA VAL A 42 3.39 11.74 20.35
C VAL A 42 2.27 10.98 19.65
N THR A 43 1.61 11.57 18.65
CA THR A 43 0.47 10.95 17.97
C THR A 43 0.78 10.77 16.48
N ASP A 44 0.79 9.52 16.04
CA ASP A 44 0.87 9.11 14.64
C ASP A 44 -0.50 9.23 13.96
N ARG A 45 -0.54 9.85 12.78
CA ARG A 45 -1.77 10.02 11.99
C ARG A 45 -1.72 9.13 10.76
N PHE A 46 -2.81 8.41 10.50
CA PHE A 46 -3.00 7.55 9.34
C PHE A 46 -4.29 7.94 8.64
N ILE A 47 -4.35 7.85 7.31
CA ILE A 47 -5.56 8.07 6.53
C ILE A 47 -5.91 6.81 5.75
N CYS A 48 -7.16 6.37 5.82
CA CYS A 48 -7.65 5.31 4.97
C CYS A 48 -7.93 5.83 3.57
N LEU A 49 -7.27 5.28 2.55
CA LEU A 49 -7.47 5.69 1.17
C LEU A 49 -8.84 5.28 0.61
N ASN A 50 -9.49 4.28 1.23
CA ASN A 50 -10.81 3.79 0.80
C ASN A 50 -11.97 4.68 1.29
N CYS A 51 -11.94 5.13 2.56
CA CYS A 51 -13.03 5.92 3.14
C CYS A 51 -12.62 7.33 3.60
N GLN A 52 -11.35 7.70 3.41
CA GLN A 52 -10.74 8.96 3.86
C GLN A 52 -10.83 9.20 5.38
N HIS A 53 -11.07 8.14 6.16
CA HIS A 53 -11.07 8.22 7.61
C HIS A 53 -9.65 8.40 8.13
N VAL A 54 -9.43 9.42 8.97
CA VAL A 54 -8.15 9.68 9.62
C VAL A 54 -8.15 9.01 11.00
N GLU A 55 -7.19 8.13 11.23
CA GLU A 55 -6.96 7.45 12.50
C GLU A 55 -5.74 8.04 13.18
N GLU A 56 -5.89 8.36 14.45
CA GLU A 56 -4.84 8.93 15.29
C GLU A 56 -4.45 7.86 16.31
N ARG A 57 -3.18 7.45 16.28
CA ARG A 57 -2.64 6.41 17.15
C ARG A 57 -1.51 6.99 17.96
N GLU A 58 -1.41 6.57 19.20
CA GLU A 58 -0.25 6.94 20.01
C GLU A 58 1.02 6.35 19.37
N ALA A 59 2.00 7.22 19.15
CA ALA A 59 3.27 6.86 18.56
C ALA A 59 4.07 6.02 19.57
N GLY A 60 4.00 4.70 19.40
CA GLY A 60 4.85 3.75 20.12
C GLY A 60 4.18 3.03 21.29
N HIS A 61 3.52 1.92 20.99
CA HIS A 61 3.62 0.73 21.83
C HIS A 61 3.91 -0.47 20.90
N ALA A 62 5.21 -0.69 20.66
CA ALA A 62 5.72 -1.98 20.18
C ALA A 62 5.91 -2.90 21.39
#